data_AF-A0A6J6EMP9-F1
#
_entry.id   AF-A0A6J6EMP9-F1
#
_cell.length_a   1.000
_cell.length_b   1.000
_cell.length_c   1.000
_cell.angle_alpha   90.00
_cell.angle_beta   90.00
_cell.angle_gamma   90.00
#
_symmetry.space_group_name_H-M   'P 1'
#
loop_
_entity.id
_entity.type
_entity.pdbx_description
1 polymer ?
#
loop_
_entity_poly.entity_id
_entity_poly.type
_entity_poly.pdbx_seq_one_letter_code
_entity_poly.pdbx_strand_id
1 'polypeptide(L)' 'MERRGITALRWFLLPGFCGGMTTFSAVTIEVVGKDALGFGYLALTVIASIVTIAVVIPFARATIKVKQ' A
#
# COMPACT_ATOMS: atom_id res chain seq x y z
N MET A 1 -11.50 -18.18 9.71
CA MET A 1 -10.43 -18.20 10.74
C MET A 1 -9.75 -16.84 10.81
N GLU A 2 -10.15 -15.98 11.75
CA GLU A 2 -9.42 -14.75 12.07
C GLU A 2 -8.08 -15.09 12.73
N ARG A 3 -7.06 -15.39 11.92
CA ARG A 3 -5.71 -15.68 12.44
C ARG A 3 -5.10 -14.47 13.19
N ARG A 4 -5.52 -13.25 12.82
CA ARG A 4 -5.01 -11.96 13.32
C ARG A 4 -6.08 -10.87 13.16
N GLY A 5 -6.32 -10.09 14.22
CA GLY A 5 -7.16 -8.88 14.19
C GLY A 5 -8.67 -9.12 14.06
N ILE A 6 -9.42 -8.04 13.80
CA ILE A 6 -10.88 -8.02 13.65
C ILE A 6 -11.21 -7.87 12.15
N THR A 7 -12.11 -8.70 11.62
CA THR A 7 -12.49 -8.75 10.21
C THR A 7 -13.05 -7.41 9.74
N ALA A 8 -13.96 -6.80 10.50
CA ALA A 8 -14.52 -5.49 10.18
C ALA A 8 -13.44 -4.40 10.04
N LEU A 9 -12.43 -4.42 10.92
CA LEU A 9 -11.33 -3.47 10.87
C LEU A 9 -10.43 -3.68 9.65
N ARG A 10 -10.27 -4.92 9.17
CA ARG A 10 -9.54 -5.24 7.94
C ARG A 10 -10.25 -4.67 6.71
N TRP A 11 -11.58 -4.82 6.63
CA TRP A 11 -12.37 -4.23 5.53
C TRP A 11 -12.37 -2.70 5.57
N PHE A 12 -12.36 -2.09 6.76
CA PHE A 12 -12.26 -0.64 6.84
C PHE A 12 -10.86 -0.13 6.44
N LEU A 13 -9.80 -0.73 6.99
CA LEU A 13 -8.44 -0.22 6.80
C LEU A 13 -7.82 -0.58 5.45
N LEU A 14 -8.04 -1.80 4.93
CA LEU A 14 -7.37 -2.25 3.71
C LEU A 14 -8.04 -1.68 2.45
N PRO A 15 -9.29 -2.06 2.08
CA PRO A 15 -9.91 -1.51 0.89
C PRO A 15 -10.47 -0.09 1.09
N GLY A 16 -10.89 0.29 2.30
CA GLY A 16 -11.37 1.65 2.57
C GLY A 16 -10.24 2.67 2.66
N PHE A 17 -9.47 2.62 3.75
CA PHE A 17 -8.45 3.63 4.04
C PHE A 17 -7.22 3.54 3.12
N CYS A 18 -6.54 2.38 3.07
CA CYS A 18 -5.35 2.23 2.21
C CYS A 18 -5.72 2.36 0.73
N GLY A 19 -6.82 1.75 0.29
CA GLY A 19 -7.32 1.88 -1.08
C GLY A 19 -7.65 3.31 -1.48
N GLY A 20 -8.19 4.13 -0.56
CA GLY A 20 -8.48 5.54 -0.82
C GLY A 20 -7.27 6.48 -0.77
N MET A 21 -6.27 6.19 0.07
CA MET A 21 -5.05 6.99 0.16
C MET A 21 -4.10 6.74 -1.02
N THR A 22 -4.03 5.52 -1.55
CA THR A 22 -3.18 5.20 -2.71
C THR A 22 -3.95 5.42 -3.99
N THR A 23 -3.39 6.18 -4.94
CA THR A 23 -4.08 6.48 -6.21
C THR A 23 -3.20 6.24 -7.43
N PHE A 24 -3.45 5.14 -8.14
CA PHE A 24 -2.80 4.89 -9.43
C PHE A 24 -3.22 5.91 -10.50
N SER A 25 -4.43 6.47 -10.43
CA SER A 25 -4.91 7.43 -11.42
C SER A 25 -4.12 8.75 -11.38
N ALA A 26 -3.76 9.24 -10.20
CA ALA A 26 -2.90 10.43 -10.11
C ALA A 26 -1.51 10.16 -10.68
N VAL A 27 -0.92 9.01 -10.38
CA VAL A 27 0.38 8.59 -10.93
C VAL A 27 0.33 8.53 -12.47
N THR A 28 -0.77 8.09 -13.07
CA THR A 28 -0.88 8.08 -14.54
C THR A 28 -0.85 9.48 -15.14
N ILE A 29 -1.44 10.48 -14.48
CA ILE A 29 -1.40 11.88 -14.94
C ILE A 29 0.02 12.42 -14.83
N GLU A 30 0.74 12.10 -13.75
CA GLU A 30 2.13 12.55 -13.53
C GLU A 30 3.14 11.87 -14.46
N VAL A 31 2.82 10.68 -14.98
CA VAL A 31 3.70 9.90 -15.88
C VAL A 31 3.42 10.16 -17.36
N VAL A 32 2.15 10.38 -17.75
CA VAL A 32 1.72 10.51 -19.16
C VAL A 32 1.26 11.93 -19.50
N GLY A 33 1.05 12.79 -18.51
CA GLY A 33 0.57 14.16 -18.70
C GLY A 33 1.52 15.08 -19.48
N LYS A 34 1.05 16.30 -19.77
CA LYS A 34 1.81 17.30 -20.54
C LYS A 34 3.11 17.73 -19.83
N ASP A 35 3.11 17.71 -18.49
CA ASP A 35 4.26 18.01 -17.62
C ASP A 35 4.80 16.74 -16.97
N ALA A 36 4.88 15.65 -17.74
CA ALA A 36 5.25 14.34 -17.21
C ALA A 36 6.66 14.33 -16.60
N LEU A 37 6.74 13.86 -15.35
CA LEU A 37 8.00 13.46 -14.70
C LEU A 37 8.57 12.17 -15.33
N GLY A 38 7.76 11.49 -16.14
CA GLY A 38 8.14 10.37 -16.99
C GLY A 38 8.35 9.06 -16.24
N PHE A 39 9.07 8.13 -16.88
CA PHE A 39 9.26 6.76 -16.38
C PHE A 39 10.01 6.69 -15.04
N GLY A 40 10.87 7.67 -14.74
CA GLY A 40 11.62 7.71 -13.47
C GLY A 40 10.72 7.80 -12.25
N TYR A 41 9.65 8.60 -12.33
CA TYR A 41 8.68 8.74 -11.25
C TYR A 41 7.85 7.45 -11.06
N LEU A 42 7.47 6.79 -12.15
CA LEU A 42 6.80 5.48 -12.10
C LEU A 42 7.69 4.42 -11.44
N ALA A 43 8.96 4.34 -11.85
CA ALA A 43 9.89 3.38 -11.27
C ALA A 43 10.11 3.63 -9.77
N LEU A 44 10.28 4.89 -9.37
CA LEU A 44 10.47 5.26 -7.98
C LEU A 44 9.24 4.94 -7.11
N THR A 45 8.04 5.30 -7.57
CA THR A 45 6.79 5.03 -6.83
C THR A 45 6.51 3.53 -6.67
N VAL A 46 6.77 2.72 -7.71
CA VAL A 46 6.61 1.27 -7.65
C VAL A 46 7.64 0.63 -6.71
N ILE A 47 8.93 0.97 -6.86
CA ILE A 47 9.99 0.41 -6.02
C ILE A 47 9.78 0.81 -4.55
N ALA A 48 9.49 2.08 -4.28
CA ALA A 48 9.23 2.57 -2.92
C ALA A 48 8.02 1.86 -2.29
N SER A 49 6.96 1.60 -3.06
CA SER A 49 5.79 0.85 -2.58
C SER A 49 6.15 -0.59 -2.21
N ILE A 50 6.93 -1.29 -3.05
CA ILE A 50 7.38 -2.66 -2.77
C ILE A 50 8.27 -2.70 -1.51
N VAL A 51 9.22 -1.76 -1.40
CA VAL A 51 10.12 -1.66 -0.23
C VAL A 51 9.31 -1.43 1.04
N THR A 52 8.32 -0.52 0.99
CA THR A 52 7.45 -0.25 2.14
C THR A 52 6.72 -1.51 2.59
N ILE A 53 6.14 -2.28 1.67
CA ILE A 53 5.45 -3.54 2.00
C ILE A 53 6.43 -4.57 2.56
N ALA A 54 7.61 -4.69 1.98
CA ALA A 54 8.64 -5.63 2.41
C ALA A 54 9.14 -5.35 3.84
N VAL A 55 9.13 -4.08 4.28
CA VAL A 55 9.50 -3.70 5.65
C VAL A 55 8.31 -3.80 6.62
N VAL A 56 7.12 -3.35 6.20
CA VAL A 56 5.95 -3.27 7.08
C VAL A 56 5.36 -4.65 7.39
N ILE A 57 5.33 -5.59 6.44
CA ILE A 57 4.80 -6.95 6.68
C ILE A 57 5.56 -7.71 7.78
N PRO A 58 6.90 -7.85 7.75
CA PRO A 58 7.62 -8.54 8.82
C PRO A 58 7.47 -7.82 10.16
N PHE A 59 7.47 -6.49 10.16
CA PHE A 59 7.24 -5.70 11.36
C PHE A 59 5.84 -5.95 11.97
N ALA A 60 4.79 -5.94 11.15
CA ALA A 60 3.43 -6.25 11.58
C ALA A 60 3.30 -7.69 12.10
N ARG A 61 4.01 -8.65 11.49
CA ARG A 61 4.05 -10.05 11.95
C ARG A 61 4.77 -10.22 13.29
N ALA A 62 5.77 -9.39 13.57
CA ALA A 62 6.51 -9.39 14.83
C ALA A 62 5.73 -8.73 15.98
N THR A 63 4.99 -7.66 15.70
CA THR A 63 4.29 -6.85 16.71
C THR A 63 2.91 -7.39 17.08
N ILE A 64 2.14 -7.86 16.09
CA ILE A 64 0.84 -8.47 16.35
C ILE A 64 1.12 -9.88 16.90
N LYS A 65 0.32 -10.41 17.83
CA LYS A 65 0.36 -11.83 18.27
C LYS A 65 -0.74 -12.65 17.57
N VAL A 66 -0.51 -13.94 17.33
CA VAL A 66 -1.53 -14.82 16.72
C VAL A 66 -2.65 -14.97 17.74
N LYS A 67 -3.90 -14.74 17.34
CA LYS A 67 -5.04 -15.19 18.15
C LYS A 67 -5.16 -16.70 17.90
N GLN A 68 -4.89 -17.50 18.94
CA GLN A 68 -5.11 -18.95 18.92
C GLN A 68 -6.61 -19.22 18.80
#